data_AF-A0A432R2D8-F1
#
_entry.id   AF-A0A432R2D8-F1
#
_cell.length_a   1.000
_cell.length_b   1.000
_cell.length_c   1.000
_cell.angle_alpha   90.00
_cell.angle_beta   90.00
_cell.angle_gamma   90.00
#
_symmetry.space_group_name_H-M   'P 1'
#
loop_
_entity.id
_entity.type
_entity.pdbx_description
1 polymer ?
#
loop_
_entity_poly.entity_id
_entity_poly.type
_entity_poly.pdbx_seq_one_letter_code
_entity_poly.pdbx_strand_id
1 'polypeptide(L)' 'MFTVDLEKKCGCAKKDQELTLPQSFESETEAEMTALRLANHMNTNYCKKHRFSVKKEDNQFIIQVDLSCNN' A
#
# COMPACT_ATOMS: atom_id res chain seq x y z
N MET A 1 -17.49 -1.41 6.40
CA MET A 1 -16.72 -1.57 5.15
C MET A 1 -15.47 -0.75 5.28
N PHE A 2 -14.32 -1.38 5.07
CA PHE A 2 -13.00 -0.77 5.11
C PHE A 2 -12.38 -0.81 3.72
N THR A 3 -11.66 0.23 3.31
CA THR A 3 -11.04 0.25 1.98
C THR A 3 -9.54 0.44 2.08
N VAL A 4 -8.77 -0.44 1.44
CA VAL A 4 -7.33 -0.30 1.29
C VAL A 4 -7.06 0.40 -0.03
N ASP A 5 -6.43 1.56 0.03
CA ASP A 5 -5.99 2.36 -1.12
C ASP A 5 -4.49 2.67 -1.01
N LEU A 6 -3.90 3.24 -2.07
CA LEU A 6 -2.48 3.56 -2.11
C LEU A 6 -2.30 4.99 -2.62
N GLU A 7 -1.86 5.86 -1.72
CA GLU A 7 -1.81 7.32 -1.91
C GLU A 7 -0.97 7.70 -3.13
N LYS A 8 0.15 7.02 -3.32
CA LYS A 8 1.08 7.28 -4.42
C LYS A 8 1.59 5.99 -5.03
N LYS A 9 1.24 5.76 -6.30
CA LYS A 9 1.82 4.67 -7.09
C LYS A 9 3.25 5.05 -7.50
N CYS A 10 4.25 4.47 -6.85
CA CYS A 10 5.64 4.58 -7.30
C CYS A 10 5.83 3.88 -8.66
N GLY A 11 6.92 4.17 -9.39
CA GLY A 11 7.16 3.54 -10.69
C GLY A 11 7.18 2.00 -10.66
N CYS A 12 7.58 1.41 -9.54
CA CYS A 12 7.60 -0.05 -9.33
C CYS A 12 6.16 -0.56 -9.12
N ALA A 13 5.33 0.14 -8.32
CA ALA A 13 3.90 -0.14 -8.13
C ALA A 13 3.04 0.07 -9.39
N LYS A 14 3.40 1.04 -10.24
CA LYS A 14 2.72 1.28 -11.54
C LYS A 14 3.02 0.18 -12.56
N LYS A 15 4.19 -0.45 -12.47
CA LYS A 15 4.57 -1.59 -13.31
C LYS A 15 3.96 -2.90 -12.84
N ASP A 16 3.56 -2.95 -11.57
CA ASP A 16 2.95 -4.10 -10.96
C ASP A 16 1.49 -4.22 -11.42
N GLN A 17 1.28 -5.05 -12.43
CA GLN A 17 -0.02 -5.23 -13.07
C GLN A 17 -1.01 -6.01 -12.18
N GLU A 18 -0.48 -6.69 -11.16
CA GLU A 18 -1.25 -7.43 -10.14
C GLU A 18 -1.76 -6.53 -9.00
N LEU A 19 -1.32 -5.26 -8.96
CA LEU A 19 -1.73 -4.33 -7.92
C LEU A 19 -3.16 -3.85 -8.14
N THR A 20 -4.11 -4.59 -7.57
CA THR A 20 -5.54 -4.29 -7.65
C THR A 20 -5.94 -3.43 -6.46
N LEU A 21 -5.74 -2.11 -6.54
CA LEU A 21 -6.18 -1.13 -5.54
C LEU A 21 -7.08 -0.07 -6.18
N PRO A 22 -8.14 0.40 -5.50
CA PRO A 22 -8.52 0.08 -4.11
C PRO A 22 -9.14 -1.31 -3.92
N GLN A 23 -8.94 -1.90 -2.73
CA GLN A 23 -9.64 -3.12 -2.28
C GLN A 23 -10.59 -2.78 -1.14
N SER A 24 -11.79 -3.36 -1.15
CA SER A 24 -12.77 -3.21 -0.07
C SER A 24 -12.90 -4.49 0.74
N PHE A 25 -12.87 -4.35 2.07
CA PHE A 25 -13.01 -5.43 3.04
C PHE A 25 -14.18 -5.14 3.98
N GLU A 26 -14.76 -6.19 4.55
CA GLU A 26 -15.86 -6.03 5.51
C GLU A 26 -15.31 -5.84 6.94
N SER A 27 -14.18 -6.46 7.24
CA SER A 27 -13.54 -6.46 8.56
C SER A 27 -12.33 -5.54 8.63
N GLU A 28 -12.19 -4.81 9.75
CA GLU A 28 -11.06 -3.90 9.99
C GLU A 28 -9.73 -4.66 10.01
N THR A 29 -9.70 -5.78 10.74
CA THR A 29 -8.51 -6.61 10.92
C THR A 29 -8.02 -7.16 9.58
N GLU A 30 -8.93 -7.59 8.70
CA GLU A 30 -8.57 -8.09 7.37
C GLU A 30 -7.99 -6.99 6.48
N ALA A 31 -8.59 -5.79 6.52
CA ALA A 31 -8.08 -4.64 5.78
C ALA A 31 -6.69 -4.22 6.27
N GLU A 32 -6.50 -4.14 7.59
CA GLU A 32 -5.22 -3.79 8.21
C GLU A 32 -4.14 -4.83 7.90
N MET A 33 -4.43 -6.12 8.10
CA MET A 33 -3.49 -7.19 7.78
C MET A 33 -3.12 -7.19 6.30
N THR A 34 -4.09 -6.99 5.41
CA THR A 34 -3.84 -6.95 3.97
C THR A 34 -2.98 -5.74 3.61
N ALA A 35 -3.30 -4.55 4.13
CA ALA A 35 -2.52 -3.35 3.88
C ALA A 35 -1.06 -3.49 4.38
N LEU A 36 -0.86 -4.06 5.58
CA LEU A 36 0.47 -4.31 6.16
C LEU A 36 1.24 -5.34 5.34
N ARG A 37 0.57 -6.42 4.90
CA ARG A 37 1.17 -7.44 4.04
C ARG A 37 1.59 -6.85 2.70
N LEU A 38 0.73 -6.03 2.10
CA LEU A 38 1.01 -5.34 0.84
C LEU A 38 2.21 -4.40 1.00
N ALA A 39 2.22 -3.56 2.04
CA ALA A 39 3.34 -2.67 2.33
C ALA A 39 4.65 -3.44 2.53
N ASN A 40 4.66 -4.53 3.29
CA ASN A 40 5.85 -5.38 3.48
C ASN A 40 6.31 -6.03 2.17
N HIS A 41 5.37 -6.54 1.37
CA HIS A 41 5.66 -7.13 0.07
C HIS A 41 6.28 -6.10 -0.87
N MET A 42 5.72 -4.89 -0.95
CA MET A 42 6.28 -3.81 -1.76
C MET A 42 7.66 -3.39 -1.26
N ASN A 43 7.87 -3.27 0.06
CA ASN A 43 9.18 -2.96 0.64
C ASN A 43 10.24 -4.02 0.28
N THR A 44 9.84 -5.29 0.21
CA THR A 44 10.76 -6.42 -0.03
C THR A 44 11.02 -6.67 -1.51
N ASN A 45 9.96 -6.62 -2.32
CA ASN A 45 9.96 -7.06 -3.72
C ASN A 45 10.16 -5.92 -4.71
N TYR A 46 9.81 -4.68 -4.34
CA TYR A 46 10.06 -3.53 -5.21
C TYR A 46 11.49 -3.02 -5.01
N CYS A 47 11.70 -1.77 -5.38
CA CYS A 47 13.00 -1.18 -5.57
C CYS A 47 13.83 -1.00 -4.28
N LYS A 48 13.36 -1.49 -3.11
CA LYS A 48 13.94 -1.42 -1.73
C LYS A 48 14.39 -0.02 -1.24
N LYS A 49 14.32 0.97 -2.12
CA LYS A 49 14.64 2.39 -1.90
C LYS A 49 13.42 3.19 -1.46
N HIS A 50 12.22 2.70 -1.76
CA HIS A 50 10.97 3.32 -1.34
C HIS A 50 10.43 2.56 -0.14
N ARG A 51 10.09 3.30 0.92
CA ARG A 51 9.44 2.72 2.09
C ARG A 51 7.94 2.82 1.97
N PHE A 52 7.24 1.71 2.17
CA PHE A 52 5.78 1.71 2.22
C PHE A 52 5.32 1.63 3.67
N SER A 53 4.33 2.43 4.03
CA SER A 53 3.73 2.47 5.36
C SER A 53 2.22 2.58 5.24
N VAL A 54 1.50 1.94 6.15
CA VAL A 54 0.04 1.95 6.18
C VAL A 54 -0.42 3.04 7.12
N LYS A 55 -1.33 3.88 6.66
CA LYS A 55 -2.00 4.90 7.46
C LYS A 55 -3.49 4.60 7.51
N LYS A 56 -4.04 4.48 8.71
CA LYS A 56 -5.47 4.31 8.93
C LYS A 56 -6.12 5.68 9.08
N GLU A 57 -7.12 5.98 8.25
CA GLU A 57 -8.03 7.12 8.36
C GLU A 57 -9.46 6.59 8.48
N ASP A 58 -10.03 6.61 9.69
CA ASP A 58 -11.37 6.10 10.01
C ASP A 58 -11.63 4.68 9.48
N ASN A 59 -12.21 4.58 8.29
CA ASN A 59 -12.59 3.35 7.60
C ASN A 59 -11.74 3.10 6.33
N GLN A 60 -10.65 3.83 6.13
CA GLN A 60 -9.76 3.69 5.00
C GLN A 60 -8.33 3.42 5.45
N PHE A 61 -7.66 2.49 4.78
CA PHE A 61 -6.26 2.17 4.96
C PHE A 61 -5.50 2.67 3.74
N ILE A 62 -4.78 3.76 3.91
CA ILE A 62 -4.01 4.40 2.85
C ILE A 62 -2.56 3.96 2.98
N ILE A 63 -2.05 3.26 1.96
CA ILE A 63 -0.64 2.89 1.85
C ILE A 63 0.11 4.10 1.28
N GLN A 64 0.90 4.74 2.13
CA GLN A 64 1.78 5.83 1.76
C GLN A 64 3.14 5.27 1.35
N VAL A 65 3.73 5.88 0.33
CA VAL A 65 5.09 5.56 -0.10
C VAL A 65 5.99 6.77 0.14
N ASP A 66 7.06 6.54 0.90
CA ASP A 66 8.13 7.50 1.05
C ASP A 66 9.04 7.42 -0.18
N LEU A 67 8.84 8.37 -1.09
CA LEU A 67 9.60 8.54 -2.33
C LEU A 67 10.83 9.41 -2.08
N SER A 68 11.70 9.03 -1.13
CA SER A 68 12.98 9.70 -0.90
C SER A 68 14.05 9.33 -1.95
N CYS A 69 13.64 8.92 -3.16
CA CYS A 69 14.53 8.86 -4.32
C CYS A 69 14.61 10.23 -4.97
N ASN A 70 15.52 11.07 -4.47
CA ASN A 70 16.05 12.19 -5.23
C ASN A 70 16.81 11.62 -6.44
N ASN A 71 16.49 12.16 -7.62
CA ASN A 71 16.98 11.78 -8.96
C ASN A 71 18.50 11.69 -9.04
#